data_AF-A0A1F4JIA8-F1
#
_entry.id   AF-A0A1F4JIA8-F1
#
_cell.length_a   1.000
_cell.length_b   1.000
_cell.length_c   1.000
_cell.angle_alpha   90.00
_cell.angle_beta   90.00
_cell.angle_gamma   90.00
#
_symmetry.space_group_name_H-M   'P 1'
#
loop_
_entity.id
_entity.type
_entity.pdbx_description
1 polymer ?
#
loop_
_entity_poly.entity_id
_entity_poly.type
_entity_poly.pdbx_seq_one_letter_code
_entity_poly.pdbx_strand_id
1 'polypeptide(L)'
;MAGCFTKCTSKLWVKNYKQCLSNWNNTLLCKGVFLNVFSPFKKTQFSYIDTRFYITSIATYTEYFEDAHLGIDVHLGRSLEDRFFDIFAINHIQKALFSVAPIIEGVGGGIGFYYKNPLKRRIKESLRLQLVRRNKLFSELFVDLT
;
A
#
# COMPACT_ATOMS: atom_id res chain seq x y z
N MET A 1 -17.55 19.08 5.76
CA MET A 1 -17.48 17.70 5.23
C MET A 1 -16.08 17.16 5.46
N ALA A 2 -15.93 15.87 5.76
CA ALA A 2 -14.61 15.25 5.82
C ALA A 2 -14.02 15.21 4.39
N GLY A 3 -12.82 15.78 4.18
CA GLY A 3 -12.17 15.87 2.86
C GLY A 3 -11.31 14.65 2.50
N CYS A 4 -11.24 13.66 3.38
CA CYS A 4 -10.46 12.44 3.22
C CYS A 4 -11.15 11.25 3.88
N PHE A 5 -10.75 10.05 3.48
CA PHE A 5 -11.22 8.81 4.07
C PHE A 5 -10.10 7.78 4.17
N THR A 6 -10.35 6.77 4.97
CA THR A 6 -9.51 5.58 5.09
C THR A 6 -10.30 4.37 4.66
N LYS A 7 -9.71 3.53 3.82
CA LYS A 7 -10.28 2.25 3.42
C LYS A 7 -9.55 1.11 4.12
N CYS A 8 -10.29 0.14 4.66
CA CYS A 8 -9.75 -1.15 5.05
C CYS A 8 -10.66 -2.27 4.51
N THR A 9 -10.09 -3.34 3.96
CA THR A 9 -10.90 -4.44 3.38
C THR A 9 -11.68 -5.19 4.46
N SER A 10 -13.01 -5.09 4.42
CA SER A 10 -13.96 -5.95 5.15
C SER A 10 -13.57 -6.20 6.62
N LYS A 11 -13.57 -7.46 7.07
CA LYS A 11 -13.29 -7.93 8.45
C LYS A 11 -11.81 -7.81 8.85
N LEU A 12 -11.07 -6.87 8.27
CA LEU A 12 -9.69 -6.53 8.63
C LEU A 12 -9.65 -5.22 9.40
N TRP A 13 -8.59 -5.03 10.18
CA TRP A 13 -8.27 -3.76 10.83
C TRP A 13 -6.76 -3.53 10.84
N VAL A 14 -6.36 -2.27 11.06
CA VAL A 14 -4.95 -1.87 11.13
C VAL A 14 -4.55 -1.60 12.57
N LYS A 15 -3.75 -2.51 13.14
CA LYS A 15 -3.34 -2.44 14.55
C LYS A 15 -2.53 -1.20 14.88
N ASN A 16 -1.73 -0.69 13.94
CA ASN A 16 -0.91 0.50 14.11
C ASN A 16 -1.43 1.70 13.31
N TYR A 17 -2.75 1.84 13.17
CA TYR A 17 -3.38 2.91 12.38
C TYR A 17 -2.81 4.31 12.67
N LYS A 18 -2.67 4.69 13.95
CA LYS A 18 -2.12 5.99 14.35
C LYS A 18 -0.69 6.21 13.85
N GLN A 19 0.14 5.18 13.78
CA GLN A 19 1.51 5.27 13.24
C GLN A 19 1.51 5.40 11.71
N CYS A 20 0.54 4.81 11.02
CA CYS A 20 0.39 5.01 9.58
C CYS A 20 -0.09 6.45 9.28
N LEU A 21 -1.01 6.96 10.12
CA LEU A 21 -1.58 8.30 9.97
C LEU A 21 -0.57 9.43 10.26
N SER A 22 0.46 9.20 11.08
CA SER A 22 1.46 10.24 11.41
C SER A 22 2.18 10.83 10.19
N ASN A 23 2.20 10.10 9.07
CA ASN A 23 2.86 10.51 7.83
C ASN A 23 1.84 10.95 6.77
N TRP A 24 0.62 11.29 7.16
CA TRP A 24 -0.41 11.74 6.25
C TRP A 24 -0.06 13.10 5.65
N ASN A 25 -0.01 13.17 4.32
CA ASN A 25 0.38 14.36 3.56
C ASN A 25 -0.81 15.05 2.86
N ASN A 26 -2.04 14.75 3.27
CA ASN A 26 -3.28 15.27 2.69
C ASN A 26 -3.62 14.79 1.27
N THR A 27 -2.90 13.83 0.68
CA THR A 27 -3.18 13.35 -0.68
C THR A 27 -3.50 11.86 -0.73
N LEU A 28 -2.51 10.99 -0.56
CA LEU A 28 -2.63 9.53 -0.65
C LEU A 28 -1.57 8.86 0.21
N LEU A 29 -1.96 7.79 0.90
CA LEU A 29 -1.06 6.84 1.53
C LEU A 29 -1.55 5.42 1.26
N CYS A 30 -0.72 4.61 0.64
CA CYS A 30 -0.98 3.21 0.36
C CYS A 30 0.26 2.35 0.58
N LYS A 31 0.10 1.03 0.58
CA LYS A 31 1.23 0.12 0.76
C LYS A 31 1.71 -0.38 -0.60
N GLY A 32 2.93 0.00 -0.98
CA GLY A 32 3.63 -0.61 -2.11
C GLY A 32 4.25 -1.96 -1.73
N VAL A 33 4.18 -2.94 -2.62
CA VAL A 33 4.81 -4.25 -2.45
C VAL A 33 6.05 -4.36 -3.32
N PHE A 34 7.18 -4.64 -2.67
CA PHE A 34 8.48 -4.73 -3.31
C PHE A 34 9.02 -6.17 -3.24
N LEU A 35 9.42 -6.68 -4.40
CA LEU A 35 10.04 -7.99 -4.56
C LEU A 35 11.57 -7.88 -4.59
N ASN A 36 12.24 -9.00 -4.34
CA ASN A 36 13.71 -9.14 -4.42
C ASN A 36 14.52 -8.21 -3.51
N VAL A 37 13.90 -7.56 -2.52
CA VAL A 37 14.57 -6.58 -1.63
C VAL A 37 15.78 -7.15 -0.87
N PHE A 38 15.73 -8.44 -0.52
CA PHE A 38 16.82 -9.13 0.19
C PHE A 38 17.69 -9.98 -0.75
N SER A 39 17.45 -9.94 -2.06
CA SER A 39 18.22 -10.75 -3.01
C SER A 39 19.50 -10.01 -3.41
N PRO A 40 20.68 -10.65 -3.32
CA PRO A 40 21.90 -10.06 -3.86
C PRO A 40 21.97 -10.17 -5.40
N PHE A 41 21.18 -11.05 -6.02
CA PHE A 41 21.28 -11.37 -7.46
C PHE A 41 20.18 -10.75 -8.32
N LYS A 42 19.06 -10.32 -7.69
CA LYS A 42 17.92 -9.75 -8.41
C LYS A 42 17.71 -8.31 -7.99
N LYS A 43 17.47 -7.43 -8.96
CA LYS A 43 17.11 -6.04 -8.67
C LYS A 43 15.79 -5.99 -7.90
N THR A 44 15.73 -5.06 -6.95
CA THR A 44 14.48 -4.75 -6.25
C THR A 44 13.45 -4.26 -7.26
N GLN A 45 12.24 -4.80 -7.19
CA GLN A 45 11.16 -4.46 -8.10
C GLN A 45 9.96 -3.96 -7.32
N PHE A 46 9.41 -2.82 -7.71
CA PHE A 46 8.10 -2.39 -7.28
C PHE A 46 7.04 -3.18 -8.07
N SER A 47 6.26 -4.00 -7.37
CA SER A 47 5.47 -5.06 -8.02
C SER A 47 3.99 -4.74 -8.12
N TYR A 48 3.36 -4.25 -7.05
CA TYR A 48 1.94 -3.89 -7.03
C TYR A 48 1.61 -3.01 -5.81
N ILE A 49 0.41 -2.43 -5.78
CA ILE A 49 -0.15 -1.72 -4.63
C ILE A 49 -1.07 -2.66 -3.85
N ASP A 50 -0.81 -2.83 -2.55
CA ASP A 50 -1.69 -3.57 -1.65
C ASP A 50 -2.90 -2.69 -1.28
N THR A 51 -4.03 -2.96 -1.92
CA THR A 51 -5.26 -2.16 -1.77
C THR A 51 -6.05 -2.47 -0.49
N ARG A 52 -5.56 -3.38 0.36
CA ARG A 52 -6.28 -3.75 1.60
C ARG A 52 -6.41 -2.60 2.59
N PHE A 53 -5.46 -1.68 2.58
CA PHE A 53 -5.50 -0.49 3.41
C PHE A 53 -4.85 0.69 2.71
N TYR A 54 -5.59 1.79 2.63
CA TYR A 54 -5.07 3.07 2.15
C TYR A 54 -5.83 4.23 2.80
N ILE A 55 -5.21 5.41 2.81
CA ILE A 55 -5.77 6.69 3.23
C ILE A 55 -5.71 7.60 2.00
N THR A 56 -6.78 8.31 1.68
CA THR A 56 -6.80 9.18 0.50
C THR A 56 -7.68 10.39 0.74
N SER A 57 -7.33 11.51 0.12
CA SER A 57 -8.27 12.62 -0.03
C SER A 57 -9.37 12.22 -1.00
N ILE A 58 -10.56 12.82 -0.85
CA ILE A 58 -11.66 12.58 -1.80
C ILE A 58 -11.24 13.06 -3.19
N ALA A 59 -10.60 14.23 -3.29
CA ALA A 59 -10.14 14.78 -4.55
C ALA A 59 -9.20 13.83 -5.30
N THR A 60 -8.16 13.33 -4.62
CA THR A 60 -7.20 12.36 -5.19
C THR A 60 -7.86 11.04 -5.57
N TYR A 61 -8.85 10.59 -4.81
CA TYR A 61 -9.57 9.35 -5.13
C TYR A 61 -10.44 9.51 -6.37
N THR A 62 -11.23 10.58 -6.46
CA THR A 62 -12.06 10.90 -7.62
C THR A 62 -11.22 11.10 -8.88
N GLU A 63 -10.09 11.80 -8.77
CA GLU A 63 -9.20 12.06 -9.91
C GLU A 63 -8.58 10.78 -10.49
N TYR A 64 -8.11 9.87 -9.63
CA TYR A 64 -7.28 8.75 -10.09
C TYR A 64 -7.91 7.36 -9.96
N PHE A 65 -8.74 7.12 -8.95
CA PHE A 65 -9.07 5.76 -8.49
C PHE A 65 -10.56 5.41 -8.49
N GLU A 66 -11.46 6.36 -8.72
CA GLU A 66 -12.92 6.13 -8.77
C GLU A 66 -13.26 5.03 -9.77
N ASP A 67 -12.70 5.13 -10.98
CA ASP A 67 -12.95 4.19 -12.08
C ASP A 67 -11.96 3.02 -12.12
N ALA A 68 -11.09 2.86 -11.12
CA ALA A 68 -10.09 1.79 -11.12
C ALA A 68 -10.71 0.38 -11.23
N HIS A 69 -11.92 0.21 -10.70
CA HIS A 69 -12.66 -1.04 -10.72
C HIS A 69 -13.15 -1.46 -12.12
N LEU A 70 -13.34 -0.51 -13.05
CA LEU A 70 -13.76 -0.79 -14.43
C LEU A 70 -12.68 -1.51 -15.24
N GLY A 71 -11.42 -1.43 -14.80
CA GLY A 71 -10.29 -2.10 -15.45
C GLY A 71 -9.97 -3.51 -14.92
N ILE A 72 -10.77 -4.04 -14.00
CA ILE A 72 -10.57 -5.41 -13.48
C ILE A 72 -10.98 -6.41 -14.55
N ASP A 73 -10.09 -7.36 -14.85
CA ASP A 73 -10.36 -8.45 -15.79
C ASP A 73 -9.86 -9.77 -15.20
N VAL A 74 -10.80 -10.58 -14.72
CA VAL A 74 -10.51 -11.88 -14.08
C VAL A 74 -9.93 -12.88 -15.09
N HIS A 75 -10.34 -12.81 -16.37
CA HIS A 75 -9.86 -13.73 -17.40
C HIS A 75 -8.40 -13.46 -17.76
N LEU A 76 -7.97 -12.19 -17.69
CA LEU A 76 -6.58 -11.79 -17.87
C LEU A 76 -5.77 -11.77 -16.57
N GLY A 77 -6.37 -12.17 -15.44
CA GLY A 77 -5.73 -12.14 -14.12
C GLY A 77 -5.40 -10.74 -13.61
N ARG A 78 -6.08 -9.70 -14.12
CA ARG A 78 -5.90 -8.31 -13.71
C ARG A 78 -6.76 -7.99 -12.51
N SER A 79 -6.11 -7.76 -11.38
CA SER A 79 -6.73 -7.41 -10.11
C SER A 79 -6.85 -5.89 -9.92
N LEU A 80 -7.56 -5.47 -8.87
CA LEU A 80 -7.62 -4.06 -8.48
C LEU A 80 -6.23 -3.55 -8.07
N GLU A 81 -5.42 -4.40 -7.43
CA GLU A 81 -4.04 -4.11 -7.05
C GLU A 81 -3.16 -3.76 -8.25
N ASP A 82 -3.34 -4.47 -9.38
CA ASP A 82 -2.62 -4.20 -10.62
C ASP A 82 -3.07 -2.86 -11.22
N ARG A 83 -4.37 -2.57 -11.20
CA ARG A 83 -4.91 -1.29 -11.69
C ARG A 83 -4.44 -0.10 -10.87
N PHE A 84 -4.41 -0.23 -9.55
CA PHE A 84 -3.85 0.81 -8.68
C PHE A 84 -2.37 1.05 -8.98
N PHE A 85 -1.62 0.00 -9.27
CA PHE A 85 -0.21 0.10 -9.66
C PHE A 85 -0.02 0.79 -11.01
N ASP A 86 -0.81 0.43 -12.03
CA ASP A 86 -0.80 1.09 -13.35
C ASP A 86 -1.06 2.60 -13.21
N ILE A 87 -2.10 2.98 -12.45
CA ILE A 87 -2.45 4.38 -12.18
C ILE A 87 -1.27 5.11 -11.52
N PHE A 88 -0.61 4.47 -10.55
CA PHE A 88 0.57 5.02 -9.89
C PHE A 88 1.72 5.29 -10.87
N ALA A 89 1.96 4.36 -11.79
CA ALA A 89 3.04 4.45 -12.77
C ALA A 89 2.74 5.51 -13.85
N ILE A 90 1.53 5.53 -14.40
CA ILE A 90 1.12 6.44 -15.48
C ILE A 90 1.08 7.89 -14.99
N ASN A 91 0.54 8.13 -13.80
CA ASN A 91 0.41 9.48 -13.24
C ASN A 91 1.65 9.93 -12.47
N HIS A 92 2.73 9.13 -12.46
CA HIS A 92 3.97 9.41 -11.75
C HIS A 92 3.74 9.82 -10.28
N ILE A 93 2.84 9.11 -9.58
CA ILE A 93 2.47 9.47 -8.22
C ILE A 93 3.68 9.31 -7.30
N GLN A 94 3.99 10.36 -6.55
CA GLN A 94 5.09 10.40 -5.58
C GLN A 94 4.57 10.68 -4.17
N LYS A 95 5.41 10.43 -3.17
CA LYS A 95 5.11 10.66 -1.75
C LYS A 95 3.76 10.08 -1.33
N ALA A 96 3.44 8.87 -1.77
CA ALA A 96 2.15 8.25 -1.53
C ALA A 96 2.24 6.83 -0.93
N LEU A 97 3.45 6.37 -0.65
CA LEU A 97 3.68 5.10 0.06
C LEU A 97 3.90 5.34 1.55
N PHE A 98 3.34 4.45 2.37
CA PHE A 98 3.55 4.47 3.81
C PHE A 98 5.04 4.34 4.17
N SER A 99 5.54 5.27 5.00
CA SER A 99 6.86 5.17 5.65
C SER A 99 6.89 4.22 6.86
N VAL A 100 5.72 3.74 7.30
CA VAL A 100 5.53 2.70 8.31
C VAL A 100 4.55 1.66 7.78
N ALA A 101 4.98 0.41 7.63
CA ALA A 101 4.13 -0.62 7.06
C ALA A 101 2.87 -0.87 7.92
N PRO A 102 1.66 -0.88 7.34
CA PRO A 102 0.44 -1.19 8.08
C PRO A 102 0.44 -2.64 8.57
N ILE A 103 0.12 -2.82 9.85
CA ILE A 103 -0.07 -4.12 10.50
C ILE A 103 -1.55 -4.49 10.38
N ILE A 104 -1.87 -5.13 9.26
CA ILE A 104 -3.22 -5.63 8.99
C ILE A 104 -3.43 -6.95 9.76
N GLU A 105 -4.50 -7.01 10.53
CA GLU A 105 -5.00 -8.21 11.23
C GLU A 105 -6.49 -8.37 10.89
N GLY A 106 -7.05 -9.57 11.09
CA GLY A 106 -8.50 -9.76 10.98
C GLY A 106 -8.93 -11.15 10.58
N VAL A 107 -10.15 -11.27 10.05
CA VAL A 107 -10.72 -12.55 9.64
C VAL A 107 -10.85 -12.63 8.12
N GLY A 108 -10.29 -13.67 7.52
CA GLY A 108 -10.39 -13.92 6.08
C GLY A 108 -11.84 -14.21 5.66
N GLY A 109 -12.35 -13.49 4.66
CA GLY A 109 -13.76 -13.51 4.28
C GLY A 109 -14.30 -14.86 3.79
N GLY A 110 -13.47 -15.70 3.16
CA GLY A 110 -13.92 -16.97 2.56
C GLY A 110 -13.83 -18.21 3.46
N ILE A 111 -13.09 -18.14 4.58
CA ILE A 111 -12.70 -19.35 5.34
C ILE A 111 -12.76 -19.17 6.87
N GLY A 112 -12.99 -17.95 7.36
CA GLY A 112 -13.04 -17.67 8.81
C GLY A 112 -11.68 -17.72 9.52
N PHE A 113 -10.57 -17.94 8.81
CA PHE A 113 -9.25 -17.94 9.42
C PHE A 113 -8.83 -16.57 9.94
N TYR A 114 -8.35 -16.55 11.18
CA TYR A 114 -7.80 -15.36 11.80
C TYR A 114 -6.41 -15.05 11.24
N TYR A 115 -6.31 -14.00 10.45
CA TYR A 115 -5.06 -13.44 9.96
C TYR A 115 -4.37 -12.66 11.09
N LYS A 116 -3.47 -13.34 11.79
CA LYS A 116 -2.53 -12.70 12.73
C LYS A 116 -1.22 -12.42 12.01
N ASN A 117 -0.71 -11.20 12.14
CA ASN A 117 0.58 -10.84 11.58
C ASN A 117 1.68 -11.12 12.62
N PRO A 118 2.48 -12.20 12.52
CA PRO A 118 3.46 -12.57 13.54
C PRO A 118 4.61 -11.56 13.60
N LEU A 119 5.26 -11.42 14.76
CA LEU A 119 6.33 -10.44 14.97
C LEU A 119 7.47 -10.56 13.94
N LYS A 120 7.87 -11.80 13.61
CA LYS A 120 8.87 -12.07 12.55
C LYS A 120 8.50 -11.44 11.21
N ARG A 121 7.22 -11.52 10.81
CA ARG A 121 6.74 -10.91 9.57
C ARG A 121 6.76 -9.39 9.66
N ARG A 122 6.37 -8.80 10.79
CA ARG A 122 6.43 -7.34 11.02
C ARG A 122 7.85 -6.80 10.93
N ILE A 123 8.81 -7.46 11.59
CA ILE A 123 10.23 -7.09 11.55
C ILE A 123 10.74 -7.19 10.12
N LYS A 124 10.45 -8.28 9.41
CA LYS A 124 10.86 -8.46 8.01
C LYS A 124 10.28 -7.36 7.10
N GLU A 125 9.01 -7.01 7.25
CA GLU A 125 8.39 -5.93 6.49
C GLU A 125 9.00 -4.56 6.83
N SER A 126 9.30 -4.30 8.11
CA SER A 126 9.96 -3.06 8.54
C SER A 126 11.35 -2.92 7.93
N LEU A 127 12.17 -3.99 7.98
CA LEU A 127 13.49 -4.03 7.36
C LEU A 127 13.40 -3.86 5.84
N ARG A 128 12.44 -4.54 5.19
CA ARG A 128 12.19 -4.40 3.75
C ARG A 128 11.93 -2.93 3.41
N LEU A 129 11.04 -2.28 4.15
CA LEU A 129 10.67 -0.89 3.89
C LEU A 129 11.86 0.05 4.08
N GLN A 130 12.65 -0.15 5.14
CA GLN A 130 13.86 0.65 5.39
C GLN A 130 14.87 0.52 4.24
N LEU A 131 15.09 -0.69 3.71
CA LEU A 131 16.00 -0.90 2.57
C LEU A 131 15.48 -0.23 1.29
N VAL A 132 14.19 -0.39 0.99
CA VAL A 132 13.58 0.21 -0.21
C VAL A 132 13.60 1.73 -0.14
N ARG A 133 13.30 2.32 1.02
CA ARG A 133 13.32 3.79 1.20
C ARG A 133 14.69 4.41 0.98
N ARG A 134 15.77 3.68 1.27
CA ARG A 134 17.15 4.10 1.03
C ARG A 134 17.58 3.93 -0.42
N ASN A 135 16.83 3.18 -1.22
CA ASN A 135 17.10 3.02 -2.64
C ASN A 135 16.62 4.27 -3.38
N LYS A 136 17.54 4.99 -4.03
CA LYS A 136 17.27 6.24 -4.77
C LYS A 136 16.18 6.09 -5.84
N LEU A 137 16.00 4.89 -6.41
CA LEU A 137 14.96 4.64 -7.40
C LEU A 137 13.54 4.70 -6.82
N PHE A 138 13.39 4.48 -5.51
CA PHE A 138 12.08 4.37 -4.86
C PHE A 138 11.88 5.37 -3.73
N SER A 139 12.91 6.11 -3.33
CA SER A 139 12.85 7.03 -2.18
C SER A 139 11.75 8.08 -2.33
N GLU A 140 11.55 8.61 -3.53
CA GLU A 140 10.53 9.63 -3.83
C GLU A 140 9.09 9.10 -3.72
N LEU A 141 8.90 7.79 -3.72
CA LEU A 141 7.56 7.19 -3.58
C LEU A 141 7.04 7.29 -2.14
N PHE A 142 7.92 7.45 -1.15
CA PHE A 142 7.56 7.48 0.26
C PHE A 142 7.37 8.90 0.79
N VAL A 143 6.47 9.07 1.75
CA VAL A 143 6.39 10.34 2.49
C VAL A 143 7.60 10.48 3.40
N ASP A 144 8.18 11.68 3.43
CA ASP A 144 9.27 12.03 4.32
C ASP A 144 8.85 11.85 5.79
N LEU A 145 9.75 11.30 6.63
CA LEU A 145 9.50 11.27 8.07
C LEU A 145 9.87 12.66 8.60
N THR A 146 8.86 13.43 9.02
CA THR A 146 9.05 14.65 9.83
C THR A 146 9.50 14.31 11.24
#